data_AF-A0A7U8PWF0-F1
#
_entry.id   AF-A0A7U8PWF0-F1
#
_cell.length_a   1.000
_cell.length_b   1.000
_cell.length_c   1.000
_cell.angle_alpha   90.00
_cell.angle_beta   90.00
_cell.angle_gamma   90.00
#
_symmetry.space_group_name_H-M   'P 1'
#
loop_
_entity.id
_entity.type
_entity.pdbx_description
1 polymer ?
#
loop_
_entity_poly.entity_id
_entity_poly.type
_entity_poly.pdbx_seq_one_letter_code
_entity_poly.pdbx_strand_id
1 'polypeptide(L)'
;MTQRIEHPFLTDIKTPPLMEPEVFSDAQAAVAALCKLYERNTAFLRSAFEKVARGEIAPQRYRAFYPEICLSTSSFAHVDSRLAYGHVSTPGDYSATVTRPDLFGHYLREQIRLLMRNHGVTVTVRESSTPIPIHFAFKEGAYVEASVASAFTHPLRDLFDVPDLAATDDKIVNADFEPAPGEPMPLAPFTAQRIDYSLHRLSHYTATSPSHFQNFVLFTNYQFYMDEF
;
A
#
# COMPACT_ATOMS: atom_id res chain seq x y z
N MET A 1 -11.41 2.48 -46.41
CA MET A 1 -12.43 2.68 -45.36
C MET A 1 -11.76 2.37 -44.02
N THR A 2 -11.42 3.38 -43.25
CA THR A 2 -10.81 3.24 -41.94
C THR A 2 -11.91 2.77 -40.98
N GLN A 3 -11.88 1.52 -40.55
CA GLN A 3 -12.79 1.04 -39.50
C GLN A 3 -12.59 1.92 -38.26
N ARG A 4 -13.65 2.59 -37.84
CA ARG A 4 -13.67 3.34 -36.59
C ARG A 4 -13.48 2.32 -35.47
N ILE A 5 -12.40 2.44 -34.71
CA ILE A 5 -12.18 1.57 -33.54
C ILE A 5 -13.18 2.05 -32.48
N GLU A 6 -14.29 1.34 -32.34
CA GLU A 6 -15.25 1.55 -31.26
C GLU A 6 -14.73 0.82 -30.02
N HIS A 7 -14.17 1.57 -29.08
CA HIS A 7 -13.86 1.05 -27.76
C HIS A 7 -15.14 1.13 -26.90
N PRO A 8 -15.73 0.00 -26.47
CA PRO A 8 -16.87 0.05 -25.57
C PRO A 8 -16.43 0.72 -24.26
N PHE A 9 -17.17 1.74 -23.85
CA PHE A 9 -16.95 2.40 -22.56
C PHE A 9 -17.32 1.43 -21.43
N LEU A 10 -16.31 0.95 -20.70
CA LEU A 10 -16.51 0.13 -19.49
C LEU A 10 -17.01 1.04 -18.35
N THR A 11 -18.33 1.11 -18.18
CA THR A 11 -18.96 2.02 -17.21
C THR A 11 -19.04 1.46 -15.79
N ASP A 12 -19.05 0.14 -15.63
CA ASP A 12 -19.22 -0.50 -14.32
C ASP A 12 -17.86 -0.91 -13.72
N ILE A 13 -17.61 -0.48 -12.46
CA ILE A 13 -16.40 -0.80 -11.72
C ILE A 13 -16.71 -1.90 -10.72
N LYS A 14 -16.10 -3.05 -10.92
CA LYS A 14 -16.21 -4.17 -10.00
C LYS A 14 -15.20 -4.03 -8.87
N THR A 15 -15.71 -3.95 -7.65
CA THR A 15 -14.94 -3.90 -6.41
C THR A 15 -15.26 -5.11 -5.53
N PRO A 16 -14.36 -5.52 -4.62
CA PRO A 16 -14.67 -6.57 -3.66
C PRO A 16 -15.77 -6.10 -2.69
N PRO A 17 -16.55 -7.01 -2.06
CA PRO A 17 -17.67 -6.63 -1.19
C PRO A 17 -17.22 -5.76 -0.02
N LEU A 18 -17.88 -4.64 0.25
CA LEU A 18 -17.49 -3.68 1.29
C LEU A 18 -17.21 -4.37 2.63
N MET A 19 -16.11 -3.99 3.28
CA MET A 19 -15.86 -4.32 4.69
C MET A 19 -16.06 -3.10 5.56
N GLU A 20 -16.86 -3.26 6.61
CA GLU A 20 -17.06 -2.22 7.61
C GLU A 20 -15.75 -1.92 8.35
N PRO A 21 -15.51 -0.66 8.73
CA PRO A 21 -14.38 -0.31 9.58
C PRO A 21 -14.41 -1.08 10.91
N GLU A 22 -13.26 -1.62 11.32
CA GLU A 22 -13.09 -2.34 12.58
C GLU A 22 -12.20 -1.55 13.53
N VAL A 23 -12.58 -1.48 14.81
CA VAL A 23 -11.85 -0.75 15.86
C VAL A 23 -11.08 -1.73 16.74
N PHE A 24 -9.82 -1.42 17.02
CA PHE A 24 -8.91 -2.28 17.76
C PHE A 24 -8.28 -1.56 18.94
N SER A 25 -8.25 -2.24 20.09
CA SER A 25 -7.46 -1.88 21.27
C SER A 25 -6.21 -2.74 21.46
N ASP A 26 -5.98 -3.69 20.55
CA ASP A 26 -4.80 -4.56 20.52
C ASP A 26 -4.05 -4.40 19.19
N ALA A 27 -2.74 -4.15 19.29
CA ALA A 27 -1.89 -3.89 18.14
C ALA A 27 -1.73 -5.12 17.23
N GLN A 28 -1.71 -6.32 17.80
CA GLN A 28 -1.56 -7.55 17.02
C GLN A 28 -2.84 -7.85 16.22
N ALA A 29 -4.02 -7.64 16.83
CA ALA A 29 -5.31 -7.75 16.15
C ALA A 29 -5.45 -6.74 15.01
N ALA A 30 -5.02 -5.48 15.23
CA ALA A 30 -5.03 -4.46 14.17
C ALA A 30 -4.15 -4.86 12.97
N VAL A 31 -2.94 -5.36 13.23
CA VAL A 31 -2.05 -5.85 12.14
C VAL A 31 -2.64 -7.06 11.43
N ALA A 32 -3.27 -7.99 12.15
CA ALA A 32 -3.95 -9.13 11.54
C ALA A 32 -5.10 -8.69 10.61
N ALA A 33 -5.86 -7.67 11.00
CA ALA A 33 -6.90 -7.08 10.17
C ALA A 33 -6.33 -6.41 8.91
N LEU A 34 -5.23 -5.66 9.03
CA LEU A 34 -4.51 -5.10 7.88
C LEU A 34 -4.05 -6.20 6.90
N CYS A 35 -3.46 -7.29 7.41
CA CYS A 35 -3.06 -8.44 6.60
C CYS A 35 -4.23 -9.08 5.86
N LYS A 36 -5.34 -9.33 6.58
CA LYS A 36 -6.56 -9.93 6.01
C LYS A 36 -7.13 -9.05 4.90
N LEU A 37 -7.19 -7.74 5.13
CA LEU A 37 -7.74 -6.79 4.16
C LEU A 37 -6.84 -6.68 2.92
N TYR A 38 -5.52 -6.59 3.12
CA TYR A 38 -4.55 -6.54 2.02
C TYR A 38 -4.58 -7.80 1.15
N GLU A 39 -4.56 -8.99 1.77
CA GLU A 39 -4.58 -10.25 1.03
C GLU A 39 -5.91 -10.43 0.29
N ARG A 40 -7.06 -10.10 0.92
CA ARG A 40 -8.38 -10.11 0.24
C ARG A 40 -8.35 -9.26 -1.02
N ASN A 41 -7.89 -8.02 -0.91
CA ASN A 41 -7.97 -7.03 -1.99
C ASN A 41 -6.99 -7.33 -3.12
N THR A 42 -5.77 -7.76 -2.80
CA THR A 42 -4.81 -8.20 -3.81
C THR A 42 -5.21 -9.52 -4.47
N ALA A 43 -5.78 -10.49 -3.72
CA ALA A 43 -6.28 -11.74 -4.28
C ALA A 43 -7.45 -11.51 -5.24
N PHE A 44 -8.34 -10.57 -4.94
CA PHE A 44 -9.41 -10.16 -5.86
C PHE A 44 -8.84 -9.67 -7.19
N LEU A 45 -7.84 -8.78 -7.16
CA LEU A 45 -7.19 -8.25 -8.36
C LEU A 45 -6.48 -9.34 -9.17
N ARG A 46 -5.69 -10.21 -8.51
CA ARG A 46 -5.01 -11.33 -9.18
C ARG A 46 -6.00 -12.30 -9.82
N SER A 47 -7.06 -12.67 -9.10
CA SER A 47 -8.09 -13.58 -9.63
C SER A 47 -8.83 -12.99 -10.82
N ALA A 48 -9.16 -11.70 -10.77
CA ALA A 48 -9.77 -11.00 -11.90
C ALA A 48 -8.84 -10.97 -13.12
N PHE A 49 -7.56 -10.65 -12.91
CA PHE A 49 -6.55 -10.64 -13.96
C PHE A 49 -6.43 -12.00 -14.65
N GLU A 50 -6.31 -13.09 -13.89
CA GLU A 50 -6.22 -14.45 -14.43
C GLU A 50 -7.47 -14.85 -15.22
N LYS A 51 -8.66 -14.56 -14.70
CA LYS A 51 -9.92 -14.92 -15.37
C LYS A 51 -10.14 -14.14 -16.66
N VAL A 52 -9.81 -12.85 -16.69
CA VAL A 52 -9.89 -12.04 -17.91
C VAL A 52 -8.87 -12.54 -18.94
N ALA A 53 -7.64 -12.83 -18.52
CA ALA A 53 -6.61 -13.36 -19.40
C ALA A 53 -6.98 -14.70 -20.04
N ARG A 54 -7.73 -15.56 -19.34
CA ARG A 54 -8.25 -16.83 -19.86
C ARG A 54 -9.53 -16.70 -20.68
N GLY A 55 -10.12 -15.50 -20.75
CA GLY A 55 -11.42 -15.27 -21.40
C GLY A 55 -12.61 -15.90 -20.65
N GLU A 56 -12.46 -16.26 -19.37
CA GLU A 56 -13.52 -16.86 -18.56
C GLU A 56 -14.60 -15.84 -18.17
N ILE A 57 -14.24 -14.56 -18.11
CA ILE A 57 -15.13 -13.45 -17.79
C ILE A 57 -14.94 -12.29 -18.77
N ALA A 58 -15.99 -11.51 -18.97
CA ALA A 58 -15.93 -10.33 -19.83
C ALA A 58 -14.95 -9.28 -19.26
N PRO A 59 -14.22 -8.54 -20.13
CA PRO A 59 -13.42 -7.41 -19.70
C PRO A 59 -14.32 -6.35 -19.04
N GLN A 60 -13.94 -5.97 -17.82
CA GLN A 60 -14.59 -4.95 -16.99
C GLN A 60 -13.50 -4.17 -16.24
N ARG A 61 -13.84 -3.04 -15.63
CA ARG A 61 -12.92 -2.31 -14.77
C ARG A 61 -12.93 -2.93 -13.37
N TYR A 62 -11.80 -3.42 -12.91
CA TYR A 62 -11.62 -4.02 -11.59
C TYR A 62 -10.80 -3.08 -10.71
N ARG A 63 -11.28 -2.83 -9.49
CA ARG A 63 -10.61 -1.97 -8.52
C ARG A 63 -10.70 -2.55 -7.12
N ALA A 64 -9.59 -2.48 -6.40
CA ALA A 64 -9.54 -2.72 -4.96
C ALA A 64 -8.61 -1.67 -4.32
N PHE A 65 -8.78 -1.45 -3.02
CA PHE A 65 -8.12 -0.35 -2.31
C PHE A 65 -7.13 -0.86 -1.28
N TYR A 66 -6.09 -0.08 -0.99
CA TYR A 66 -5.19 -0.39 0.11
C TYR A 66 -5.93 -0.36 1.44
N PRO A 67 -5.54 -1.20 2.42
CA PRO A 67 -5.90 -0.97 3.81
C PRO A 67 -5.48 0.42 4.29
N GLU A 68 -6.26 0.99 5.19
CA GLU A 68 -5.95 2.22 5.90
C GLU A 68 -6.02 1.97 7.41
N ILE A 69 -5.08 2.55 8.14
CA ILE A 69 -5.15 2.67 9.59
C ILE A 69 -5.39 4.12 9.97
N CYS A 70 -6.32 4.34 10.89
CA CYS A 70 -6.70 5.65 11.39
C CYS A 70 -6.52 5.74 12.91
N LEU A 71 -6.14 6.93 13.37
CA LEU A 71 -6.00 7.28 14.78
C LEU A 71 -6.57 8.69 15.00
N SER A 72 -7.43 8.83 16.00
CA SER A 72 -7.97 10.13 16.42
C SER A 72 -7.54 10.42 17.85
N THR A 73 -6.99 11.60 18.09
CA THR A 73 -6.61 12.04 19.44
C THR A 73 -7.10 13.45 19.71
N SER A 74 -7.64 13.69 20.91
CA SER A 74 -8.13 15.00 21.34
C SER A 74 -7.16 15.72 22.30
N SER A 75 -5.97 15.17 22.54
CA SER A 75 -5.04 15.65 23.57
C SER A 75 -3.62 15.79 23.03
N PHE A 76 -2.89 16.79 23.53
CA PHE A 76 -1.44 16.94 23.38
C PHE A 76 -0.71 15.97 24.32
N ALA A 77 -1.05 14.68 24.25
CA ALA A 77 -0.68 13.66 25.25
C ALA A 77 0.75 13.81 25.77
N HIS A 78 0.98 13.52 27.07
CA HIS A 78 2.33 13.48 27.63
C HIS A 78 3.11 12.31 27.03
N VAL A 79 3.79 12.59 25.92
CA VAL A 79 4.61 11.63 25.20
C VAL A 79 5.83 11.27 26.06
N ASP A 80 6.10 9.97 26.17
CA ASP A 80 7.31 9.43 26.77
C ASP A 80 8.55 9.96 26.00
N SER A 81 9.23 10.97 26.55
CA SER A 81 10.30 11.72 25.86
C SER A 81 11.55 10.91 25.53
N ARG A 82 11.60 9.64 25.94
CA ARG A 82 12.73 8.73 25.67
C ARG A 82 12.74 8.21 24.23
N LEU A 83 11.59 8.18 23.55
CA LEU A 83 11.50 7.76 22.15
C LEU A 83 11.18 8.96 21.26
N ALA A 84 12.00 9.15 20.22
CA ALA A 84 11.78 10.18 19.20
C ALA A 84 10.62 9.85 18.24
N TYR A 85 9.92 8.73 18.43
CA TYR A 85 8.86 8.23 17.55
C TYR A 85 7.71 7.60 18.37
N GLY A 86 6.68 7.10 17.68
CA GLY A 86 5.54 6.42 18.32
C GLY A 86 4.52 7.38 18.95
N HIS A 87 4.45 8.62 18.47
CA HIS A 87 3.49 9.62 18.93
C HIS A 87 3.12 10.60 17.80
N VAL A 88 2.09 11.40 18.03
CA VAL A 88 1.67 12.51 17.17
C VAL A 88 1.67 13.79 18.00
N SER A 89 2.02 14.92 17.39
CA SER A 89 2.34 16.15 18.13
C SER A 89 1.12 16.98 18.52
N THR A 90 0.00 16.83 17.81
CA THR A 90 -1.19 17.67 17.98
C THR A 90 -2.45 16.82 18.06
N PRO A 91 -3.51 17.28 18.75
CA PRO A 91 -4.85 16.73 18.59
C PRO A 91 -5.28 16.77 17.12
N GLY A 92 -5.97 15.72 16.66
CA GLY A 92 -6.47 15.62 15.30
C GLY A 92 -6.73 14.18 14.87
N ASP A 93 -7.17 14.05 13.64
CA ASP A 93 -7.33 12.79 12.94
C ASP A 93 -6.09 12.52 12.09
N TYR A 94 -5.61 11.29 12.16
CA TYR A 94 -4.43 10.82 11.46
C TYR A 94 -4.75 9.54 10.70
N SER A 95 -4.18 9.38 9.51
CA SER A 95 -4.33 8.15 8.72
C SER A 95 -3.09 7.78 7.94
N ALA A 96 -2.94 6.49 7.64
CA ALA A 96 -1.94 6.00 6.72
C ALA A 96 -2.48 4.82 5.92
N THR A 97 -2.25 4.85 4.61
CA THR A 97 -2.44 3.67 3.75
C THR A 97 -1.30 2.68 3.97
N VAL A 98 -1.63 1.39 4.04
CA VAL A 98 -0.67 0.32 4.37
C VAL A 98 -0.57 -0.65 3.20
N THR A 99 0.66 -0.95 2.78
CA THR A 99 0.98 -2.07 1.89
C THR A 99 1.89 -3.07 2.59
N ARG A 100 1.97 -4.30 2.05
CA ARG A 100 2.85 -5.38 2.50
C ARG A 100 2.89 -5.53 4.04
N PRO A 101 1.73 -5.63 4.73
CA PRO A 101 1.71 -5.82 6.18
C PRO A 101 2.34 -7.15 6.61
N ASP A 102 2.49 -8.11 5.69
CA ASP A 102 3.32 -9.32 5.85
C ASP A 102 4.80 -8.99 6.06
N LEU A 103 5.35 -8.05 5.27
CA LEU A 103 6.74 -7.62 5.34
C LEU A 103 6.99 -6.69 6.54
N PHE A 104 6.08 -5.74 6.76
CA PHE A 104 6.22 -4.72 7.80
C PHE A 104 5.59 -5.13 9.14
N GLY A 105 5.18 -6.39 9.31
CA GLY A 105 4.37 -6.82 10.45
C GLY A 105 4.99 -6.56 11.83
N HIS A 106 6.32 -6.64 11.96
CA HIS A 106 7.02 -6.26 13.19
C HIS A 106 6.97 -4.74 13.43
N TYR A 107 7.31 -3.95 12.41
CA TYR A 107 7.29 -2.49 12.47
C TYR A 107 5.89 -1.96 12.81
N LEU A 108 4.86 -2.42 12.09
CA LEU A 108 3.48 -1.98 12.30
C LEU A 108 3.00 -2.29 13.71
N ARG A 109 3.27 -3.49 14.23
CA ARG A 109 2.86 -3.88 15.58
C ARG A 109 3.48 -2.98 16.64
N GLU A 110 4.77 -2.68 16.51
CA GLU A 110 5.47 -1.83 17.45
C GLU A 110 4.96 -0.38 17.40
N GLN A 111 4.79 0.20 16.20
CA GLN A 111 4.28 1.56 16.06
C GLN A 111 2.85 1.70 16.57
N ILE A 112 1.96 0.77 16.22
CA ILE A 112 0.56 0.78 16.70
C ILE A 112 0.52 0.66 18.23
N ARG A 113 1.32 -0.24 18.80
CA ARG A 113 1.43 -0.41 20.26
C ARG A 113 1.88 0.89 20.94
N LEU A 114 2.89 1.56 20.41
CA LEU A 114 3.38 2.83 20.95
C LEU A 114 2.33 3.93 20.85
N LEU A 115 1.65 4.05 19.70
CA LEU A 115 0.58 5.03 19.51
C LEU A 115 -0.57 4.82 20.50
N MET A 116 -1.06 3.58 20.64
CA MET A 116 -2.12 3.24 21.60
C MET A 116 -1.67 3.54 23.05
N ARG A 117 -0.45 3.16 23.41
CA ARG A 117 0.09 3.38 24.77
C ARG A 117 0.26 4.86 25.10
N ASN A 118 0.81 5.64 24.16
CA ASN A 118 1.19 7.03 24.41
C ASN A 118 -0.02 7.97 24.38
N HIS A 119 -1.04 7.65 23.60
CA HIS A 119 -2.24 8.49 23.47
C HIS A 119 -3.46 7.96 24.24
N GLY A 120 -3.46 6.68 24.64
CA GLY A 120 -4.60 6.07 25.32
C GLY A 120 -5.82 5.89 24.42
N VAL A 121 -5.60 5.73 23.11
CA VAL A 121 -6.65 5.63 22.09
C VAL A 121 -6.61 4.28 21.38
N THR A 122 -7.75 3.90 20.78
CA THR A 122 -7.86 2.77 19.85
C THR A 122 -7.46 3.19 18.43
N VAL A 123 -7.20 2.22 17.56
CA VAL A 123 -7.01 2.47 16.12
C VAL A 123 -8.17 1.86 15.33
N THR A 124 -8.49 2.46 14.20
CA THR A 124 -9.50 1.93 13.27
C THR A 124 -8.79 1.41 12.02
N VAL A 125 -9.15 0.21 11.56
CA VAL A 125 -8.69 -0.34 10.27
C VAL A 125 -9.87 -0.37 9.31
N ARG A 126 -9.68 0.15 8.09
CA ARG A 126 -10.71 0.20 7.04
C ARG A 126 -10.11 0.10 5.64
N GLU A 127 -10.95 0.05 4.62
CA GLU A 127 -10.53 0.26 3.23
C GLU A 127 -10.25 1.75 2.99
N SER A 128 -9.11 2.08 2.38
CA SER A 128 -8.81 3.43 1.93
C SER A 128 -9.59 3.79 0.67
N SER A 129 -9.43 5.03 0.20
CA SER A 129 -9.82 5.48 -1.13
C SER A 129 -8.71 5.31 -2.18
N THR A 130 -7.51 4.86 -1.78
CA THR A 130 -6.35 4.72 -2.66
C THR A 130 -6.35 3.37 -3.37
N PRO A 131 -6.49 3.32 -4.71
CA PRO A 131 -6.53 2.06 -5.44
C PRO A 131 -5.16 1.37 -5.45
N ILE A 132 -5.16 0.04 -5.43
CA ILE A 132 -3.95 -0.78 -5.57
C ILE A 132 -3.67 -0.97 -7.07
N PRO A 133 -2.54 -0.48 -7.61
CA PRO A 133 -2.14 -0.81 -8.96
C PRO A 133 -1.96 -2.31 -9.15
N ILE A 134 -2.44 -2.86 -10.27
CA ILE A 134 -2.39 -4.31 -10.54
C ILE A 134 -0.96 -4.87 -10.48
N HIS A 135 0.03 -4.06 -10.90
CA HIS A 135 1.44 -4.40 -10.88
C HIS A 135 1.96 -4.71 -9.46
N PHE A 136 1.37 -4.07 -8.44
CA PHE A 136 1.74 -4.23 -7.03
C PHE A 136 0.89 -5.27 -6.30
N ALA A 137 -0.18 -5.77 -6.92
CA ALA A 137 -1.02 -6.84 -6.35
C ALA A 137 -0.36 -8.23 -6.46
N PHE A 138 0.66 -8.38 -7.31
CA PHE A 138 1.43 -9.60 -7.48
C PHE A 138 2.57 -9.70 -6.45
N LYS A 139 2.80 -10.91 -5.94
CA LYS A 139 3.90 -11.18 -5.00
C LYS A 139 5.25 -11.19 -5.73
N GLU A 140 6.33 -10.98 -4.99
CA GLU A 140 7.69 -11.05 -5.53
C GLU A 140 7.92 -12.40 -6.25
N GLY A 141 8.54 -12.36 -7.43
CA GLY A 141 8.76 -13.55 -8.26
C GLY A 141 7.57 -14.00 -9.10
N ALA A 142 6.40 -13.35 -9.00
CA ALA A 142 5.30 -13.59 -9.92
C ALA A 142 5.66 -13.10 -11.32
N TYR A 143 5.99 -14.03 -12.22
CA TYR A 143 6.20 -13.75 -13.63
C TYR A 143 4.86 -13.80 -14.35
N VAL A 144 4.40 -12.65 -14.84
CA VAL A 144 3.30 -12.62 -15.82
C VAL A 144 3.91 -12.98 -17.16
N GLU A 145 3.62 -14.17 -17.68
CA GLU A 145 4.09 -14.56 -19.00
C GLU A 145 3.64 -13.54 -20.06
N ALA A 146 4.52 -13.24 -21.01
CA ALA A 146 4.20 -12.30 -22.09
C ALA A 146 2.98 -12.75 -22.93
N SER A 147 2.71 -14.06 -22.98
CA SER A 147 1.52 -14.69 -23.58
C SER A 147 0.21 -14.25 -22.91
N VAL A 148 0.25 -13.95 -21.60
CA VAL A 148 -0.90 -13.47 -20.82
C VAL A 148 -1.14 -11.98 -21.10
N ALA A 149 -0.09 -11.20 -21.30
CA ALA A 149 -0.21 -9.79 -21.66
C ALA A 149 -0.81 -9.57 -23.07
N SER A 150 -0.56 -10.49 -24.01
CA SER A 150 -1.16 -10.45 -25.35
C SER A 150 -2.59 -11.01 -25.42
N ALA A 151 -3.08 -11.64 -24.34
CA ALA A 151 -4.44 -12.18 -24.28
C ALA A 151 -5.52 -11.10 -24.06
N PHE A 152 -5.13 -9.90 -23.62
CA PHE A 152 -6.08 -8.82 -23.37
C PHE A 152 -6.51 -8.13 -24.67
N THR A 153 -7.82 -8.10 -24.91
CA THR A 153 -8.43 -7.35 -26.02
C THR A 153 -8.50 -5.85 -25.78
N HIS A 154 -8.36 -5.42 -24.52
CA HIS A 154 -8.38 -4.02 -24.09
C HIS A 154 -7.05 -3.65 -23.41
N PRO A 155 -6.60 -2.38 -23.49
CA PRO A 155 -5.47 -1.90 -22.72
C PRO A 155 -5.62 -2.22 -21.23
N LEU A 156 -4.54 -2.68 -20.58
CA LEU A 156 -4.56 -3.03 -19.16
C LEU A 156 -5.03 -1.87 -18.26
N ARG A 157 -4.72 -0.63 -18.67
CA ARG A 157 -5.13 0.61 -17.98
C ARG A 157 -6.64 0.86 -18.00
N ASP A 158 -7.36 0.25 -18.93
CA ASP A 158 -8.83 0.35 -19.00
C ASP A 158 -9.50 -0.67 -18.07
N LEU A 159 -8.80 -1.77 -17.78
CA LEU A 159 -9.28 -2.88 -16.97
C LEU A 159 -8.87 -2.76 -15.50
N PHE A 160 -7.69 -2.20 -15.21
CA PHE A 160 -7.11 -2.14 -13.88
C PHE A 160 -6.42 -0.81 -13.60
N ASP A 161 -6.29 -0.47 -12.32
CA ASP A 161 -5.46 0.64 -11.89
C ASP A 161 -3.97 0.34 -12.13
N VAL A 162 -3.24 1.37 -12.54
CA VAL A 162 -1.80 1.31 -12.81
C VAL A 162 -1.04 2.35 -11.98
N PRO A 163 0.27 2.18 -11.76
CA PRO A 163 1.03 3.14 -10.98
C PRO A 163 0.95 4.54 -11.60
N ASP A 164 0.67 5.53 -10.76
CA ASP A 164 0.72 6.94 -11.13
C ASP A 164 1.97 7.57 -10.53
N LEU A 165 2.84 8.08 -11.40
CA LEU A 165 4.08 8.75 -11.02
C LEU A 165 3.80 10.05 -10.25
N ALA A 166 2.69 10.74 -10.55
CA ALA A 166 2.32 11.97 -9.84
C ALA A 166 1.89 11.71 -8.39
N ALA A 167 1.34 10.52 -8.10
CA ALA A 167 0.96 10.09 -6.75
C ALA A 167 2.10 9.44 -5.97
N THR A 168 3.22 9.14 -6.64
CA THR A 168 4.42 8.56 -6.04
C THR A 168 5.38 9.68 -5.64
N ASP A 169 5.02 10.44 -4.61
CA ASP A 169 5.77 11.61 -4.14
C ASP A 169 6.36 11.44 -2.73
N ASP A 170 7.18 12.42 -2.33
CA ASP A 170 7.84 12.49 -1.02
C ASP A 170 7.33 13.69 -0.19
N LYS A 171 6.11 14.20 -0.46
CA LYS A 171 5.60 15.43 0.18
C LYS A 171 5.52 15.33 1.71
N ILE A 172 5.14 14.16 2.24
CA ILE A 172 5.04 13.96 3.69
C ILE A 172 6.42 14.11 4.35
N VAL A 173 7.44 13.42 3.84
CA VAL A 173 8.81 13.48 4.41
C VAL A 173 9.53 14.79 4.14
N ASN A 174 9.17 15.50 3.06
CA ASN A 174 9.69 16.84 2.77
C ASN A 174 8.98 17.95 3.56
N ALA A 175 7.95 17.61 4.34
CA ALA A 175 7.08 18.56 5.04
C ALA A 175 6.31 19.53 4.10
N ASP A 176 6.06 19.09 2.86
CA ASP A 176 5.28 19.81 1.84
C ASP A 176 3.81 19.33 1.77
N PHE A 177 3.43 18.33 2.59
CA PHE A 177 2.07 17.79 2.59
C PHE A 177 1.14 18.64 3.46
N GLU A 178 0.16 19.27 2.80
CA GLU A 178 -0.96 19.95 3.45
C GLU A 178 -2.26 19.17 3.14
N PRO A 179 -2.93 18.57 4.15
CA PRO A 179 -4.21 17.90 3.91
C PRO A 179 -5.30 18.91 3.56
N ALA A 180 -6.25 18.50 2.72
CA ALA A 180 -7.41 19.32 2.45
C ALA A 180 -8.26 19.52 3.73
N PRO A 181 -9.08 20.59 3.81
CA PRO A 181 -9.95 20.78 4.95
C PRO A 181 -10.84 19.56 5.23
N GLY A 182 -10.69 18.97 6.42
CA GLY A 182 -11.43 17.77 6.85
C GLY A 182 -10.75 16.44 6.50
N GLU A 183 -9.61 16.45 5.81
CA GLU A 183 -8.79 15.24 5.63
C GLU A 183 -7.85 15.02 6.82
N PRO A 184 -7.58 13.74 7.17
CA PRO A 184 -6.67 13.40 8.25
C PRO A 184 -5.21 13.77 7.91
N MET A 185 -4.45 14.12 8.94
CA MET A 185 -3.00 14.29 8.87
C MET A 185 -2.30 12.94 8.58
N PRO A 186 -1.09 12.93 8.02
CA PRO A 186 -0.36 11.69 7.76
C PRO A 186 0.09 11.03 9.07
N LEU A 187 -0.23 9.74 9.23
CA LEU A 187 0.20 8.90 10.36
C LEU A 187 1.53 8.18 10.11
N ALA A 188 1.96 8.10 8.85
CA ALA A 188 3.17 7.43 8.41
C ALA A 188 3.93 8.32 7.41
N PRO A 189 5.26 8.16 7.30
CA PRO A 189 6.08 9.00 6.42
C PRO A 189 5.82 8.76 4.92
N PHE A 190 5.31 7.59 4.54
CA PHE A 190 5.11 7.22 3.14
C PHE A 190 3.72 6.59 2.94
N THR A 191 3.12 6.85 1.78
CA THR A 191 1.88 6.20 1.34
C THR A 191 2.14 4.78 0.85
N ALA A 192 1.12 3.92 0.87
CA ALA A 192 1.21 2.54 0.40
C ALA A 192 1.78 2.41 -1.03
N GLN A 193 1.27 3.21 -1.96
CA GLN A 193 1.73 3.19 -3.36
C GLN A 193 3.20 3.62 -3.50
N ARG A 194 3.63 4.62 -2.70
CA ARG A 194 5.02 5.07 -2.65
C ARG A 194 5.96 4.00 -2.11
N ILE A 195 5.51 3.24 -1.10
CA ILE A 195 6.25 2.09 -0.56
C ILE A 195 6.35 0.98 -1.61
N ASP A 196 5.25 0.58 -2.25
CA ASP A 196 5.28 -0.49 -3.27
C ASP A 196 6.21 -0.15 -4.44
N TYR A 197 6.16 1.09 -4.94
CA TYR A 197 7.08 1.55 -5.97
C TYR A 197 8.54 1.41 -5.53
N SER A 198 8.86 1.81 -4.30
CA SER A 198 10.22 1.69 -3.77
C SER A 198 10.63 0.23 -3.59
N LEU A 199 9.75 -0.65 -3.11
CA LEU A 199 10.05 -2.08 -2.96
C LEU A 199 10.40 -2.71 -4.32
N HIS A 200 9.65 -2.39 -5.38
CA HIS A 200 9.97 -2.83 -6.73
C HIS A 200 11.31 -2.31 -7.23
N ARG A 201 11.62 -1.02 -7.01
CA ARG A 201 12.92 -0.44 -7.37
C ARG A 201 14.06 -1.04 -6.57
N LEU A 202 13.84 -1.32 -5.29
CA LEU A 202 14.82 -1.92 -4.40
C LEU A 202 15.21 -3.30 -4.90
N SER A 203 14.25 -4.18 -5.19
CA SER A 203 14.52 -5.50 -5.77
C SER A 203 15.23 -5.39 -7.12
N HIS A 204 14.81 -4.46 -7.98
CA HIS A 204 15.41 -4.28 -9.30
C HIS A 204 16.89 -3.84 -9.24
N TYR A 205 17.21 -2.84 -8.42
CA TYR A 205 18.56 -2.29 -8.34
C TYR A 205 19.52 -3.14 -7.51
N THR A 206 19.02 -3.86 -6.51
CA THR A 206 19.86 -4.66 -5.60
C THR A 206 19.85 -6.15 -5.92
N ALA A 207 19.02 -6.58 -6.88
CA ALA A 207 18.79 -7.99 -7.22
C ALA A 207 18.52 -8.87 -5.98
N THR A 208 17.94 -8.28 -4.92
CA THR A 208 17.76 -8.88 -3.60
C THR A 208 16.35 -8.64 -3.11
N SER A 209 15.74 -9.65 -2.49
CA SER A 209 14.40 -9.50 -1.90
C SER A 209 14.42 -8.43 -0.80
N PRO A 210 13.41 -7.54 -0.71
CA PRO A 210 13.28 -6.57 0.36
C PRO A 210 13.22 -7.21 1.75
N SER A 211 12.83 -8.50 1.83
CA SER A 211 12.80 -9.26 3.08
C SER A 211 14.19 -9.53 3.67
N HIS A 212 15.26 -9.42 2.87
CA HIS A 212 16.63 -9.63 3.33
C HIS A 212 17.32 -8.36 3.82
N PHE A 213 16.69 -7.19 3.65
CA PHE A 213 17.26 -5.92 4.11
C PHE A 213 17.34 -5.87 5.64
N GLN A 214 18.51 -5.43 6.12
CA GLN A 214 18.78 -5.27 7.54
C GLN A 214 18.61 -3.80 7.97
N ASN A 215 18.44 -3.58 9.28
CA ASN A 215 18.26 -2.23 9.83
C ASN A 215 19.52 -1.34 9.75
N PHE A 216 20.70 -1.94 9.59
CA PHE A 216 21.97 -1.24 9.45
C PHE A 216 22.44 -1.34 8.00
N VAL A 217 22.54 -0.19 7.34
CA VAL A 217 22.88 -0.10 5.91
C VAL A 217 24.26 0.52 5.76
N LEU A 218 25.12 -0.12 4.96
CA LEU A 218 26.42 0.41 4.56
C LEU A 218 26.39 0.73 3.06
N PHE A 219 26.91 1.91 2.70
CA PHE A 219 27.13 2.29 1.31
C PHE A 219 28.61 2.28 1.01
N THR A 220 29.00 1.56 -0.03
CA THR A 220 30.38 1.43 -0.50
C THR A 220 30.45 1.82 -1.97
N ASN A 221 31.52 2.51 -2.36
CA ASN A 221 31.70 2.99 -3.73
C ASN A 221 32.77 2.21 -4.51
N TYR A 222 33.33 1.14 -3.93
CA TYR A 222 34.30 0.25 -4.56
C TYR A 222 33.97 -1.22 -4.30
N GLN A 223 34.22 -2.07 -5.31
CA GLN A 223 33.92 -3.50 -5.26
C GLN A 223 34.66 -4.24 -4.13
N PHE A 224 35.91 -3.87 -3.82
CA PHE A 224 36.71 -4.60 -2.83
C PHE A 224 36.08 -4.61 -1.43
N TYR A 225 35.24 -3.62 -1.08
CA TYR A 225 34.52 -3.63 0.19
C TYR A 225 33.46 -4.74 0.25
N MET A 226 32.93 -5.19 -0.89
CA MET A 226 31.99 -6.31 -0.95
C MET A 226 32.70 -7.66 -0.88
N ASP A 227 33.92 -7.76 -1.40
CA ASP A 227 34.69 -9.03 -1.33
C ASP A 227 35.17 -9.32 0.10
N GLU A 228 35.39 -8.28 0.91
CA GLU A 228 35.81 -8.38 2.31
C GLU A 228 34.65 -8.48 3.33
N PHE A 229 33.42 -8.16 2.91
CA PHE A 229 32.22 -8.19 3.77
C PHE A 229 31.61 -9.60 3.85
#